data_AF-A0A838QIM3-F1
#
_entry.id   AF-A0A838QIM3-F1
#
_cell.length_a   1.000
_cell.length_b   1.000
_cell.length_c   1.000
_cell.angle_alpha   90.00
_cell.angle_beta   90.00
_cell.angle_gamma   90.00
#
_symmetry.space_group_name_H-M   'P 1'
#
loop_
_entity.id
_entity.type
_entity.pdbx_description
1 polymer ?
#
loop_
_entity_poly.entity_id
_entity_poly.type
_entity_poly.pdbx_seq_one_letter_code
_entity_poly.pdbx_strand_id
1 'polypeptide(L)'
;MTGPEPDSGAAGPDPGRAKGQQRRGTGRLARLHPKHWWPSPEERLRIRAGARLEWRIARRYLRSRRTARTASLNTIISTGGVAVGVTALIVVLGVMNGLRNDLRERILVANPHLRILTFGSGLRLDDWRSVVAEVRKQPGVVAASPEVISQAGITAGQDYGEGVNLVGFDPDTGTMSVTSLPQAVTKGDLSFKATKPGVDGGALLGSRLASRLSVYPGDIVTLVPVTQAKINPALGVAVPRFWKFEVTGLFDTGMFQYDNQFVVMSREMAQRFTGLGDAVSGIAVRVDDPDKAPAIGDALEQRLGYPYRALDWQTQNSSLFSALQLEKLAMGLVIFFIMVVAAFNIVGTLTMVVTDKTREIGILRAMGLTSAAVARVFLVQGAVIGVVGTLVGLILGLTVAYVVDSSGWVRINPAVYFIDHLPVHIEWQDVAVVVLTSLAIAIAATLYPSRSAAALTPVEAIRHE
;
A
#
# COMPACT_ATOMS: atom_id res chain seq x y z
N MET A 1 -52.60 -21.27 19.26
CA MET A 1 -53.68 -21.51 20.24
C MET A 1 -53.61 -22.98 20.62
N THR A 2 -52.82 -23.28 21.67
CA THR A 2 -53.25 -23.49 23.07
C THR A 2 -53.65 -24.96 23.29
N GLY A 3 -52.93 -25.63 24.21
CA GLY A 3 -53.25 -26.98 24.70
C GLY A 3 -54.61 -27.05 25.42
N PRO A 4 -54.88 -28.15 26.14
CA PRO A 4 -54.21 -28.31 27.43
C PRO A 4 -53.96 -29.78 27.89
N GLU A 5 -53.03 -29.92 28.83
CA GLU A 5 -52.95 -30.98 29.85
C GLU A 5 -53.87 -30.57 31.04
N PRO A 6 -54.29 -31.46 31.97
CA PRO A 6 -53.51 -31.55 33.23
C PRO A 6 -53.66 -32.84 34.09
N ASP A 7 -52.66 -33.03 34.98
CA ASP A 7 -52.69 -33.41 36.42
C ASP A 7 -53.28 -34.77 36.91
N SER A 8 -52.82 -35.43 38.00
CA SER A 8 -51.82 -35.12 39.04
C SER A 8 -51.59 -36.32 39.99
N GLY A 9 -50.40 -36.38 40.63
CA GLY A 9 -50.13 -36.78 42.04
C GLY A 9 -50.22 -38.27 42.47
N ALA A 10 -49.51 -38.79 43.48
CA ALA A 10 -48.46 -38.32 44.40
C ALA A 10 -47.98 -39.51 45.31
N ALA A 11 -46.83 -39.33 45.96
CA ALA A 11 -46.39 -39.86 47.28
C ALA A 11 -45.79 -41.30 47.45
N GLY A 12 -44.58 -41.37 48.05
CA GLY A 12 -43.97 -42.55 48.71
C GLY A 12 -44.42 -42.70 50.18
N PRO A 13 -43.64 -43.22 51.16
CA PRO A 13 -42.31 -43.89 51.13
C PRO A 13 -42.15 -45.15 52.07
N ASP A 14 -40.96 -45.81 51.99
CA ASP A 14 -40.21 -46.58 53.04
C ASP A 14 -40.83 -47.91 53.64
N PRO A 15 -40.15 -48.76 54.47
CA PRO A 15 -38.72 -49.07 54.71
C PRO A 15 -38.38 -50.60 54.76
N GLY A 16 -37.08 -50.94 54.81
CA GLY A 16 -36.60 -51.79 55.92
C GLY A 16 -35.91 -53.15 55.67
N ARG A 17 -34.62 -53.16 56.07
CA ARG A 17 -33.83 -54.24 56.72
C ARG A 17 -33.18 -55.33 55.84
N ALA A 18 -32.02 -55.89 56.18
CA ALA A 18 -30.88 -55.57 57.04
C ALA A 18 -29.86 -56.74 56.94
N LYS A 19 -28.59 -56.45 57.27
CA LYS A 19 -27.47 -57.37 57.64
C LYS A 19 -26.82 -58.12 56.46
N GLY A 20 -25.50 -58.28 56.37
CA GLY A 20 -24.35 -57.91 57.19
C GLY A 20 -23.12 -57.91 56.25
N GLN A 21 -21.86 -57.71 56.61
CA GLN A 21 -21.16 -57.40 57.84
C GLN A 21 -19.67 -57.27 57.41
N GLN A 22 -18.98 -56.22 57.85
CA GLN A 22 -17.53 -56.13 58.10
C GLN A 22 -16.52 -56.64 57.04
N ARG A 23 -15.64 -55.75 56.54
CA ARG A 23 -14.30 -55.52 57.14
C ARG A 23 -13.59 -54.30 56.54
N ARG A 24 -13.14 -53.42 57.45
CA ARG A 24 -11.91 -52.58 57.53
C ARG A 24 -11.11 -52.37 56.22
N GLY A 25 -10.63 -51.19 55.87
CA GLY A 25 -10.55 -49.92 56.58
C GLY A 25 -9.74 -48.87 55.81
N THR A 26 -9.98 -47.60 56.16
CA THR A 26 -9.06 -46.44 56.10
C THR A 26 -8.18 -46.25 54.85
N GLY A 27 -8.67 -45.45 53.90
CA GLY A 27 -7.87 -44.83 52.84
C GLY A 27 -7.91 -43.30 52.93
N ARG A 28 -6.75 -42.69 53.20
CA ARG A 28 -6.53 -41.24 53.28
C ARG A 28 -6.82 -40.52 51.98
N LEU A 29 -7.35 -39.30 52.11
CA LEU A 29 -7.41 -38.24 51.10
C LEU A 29 -6.07 -38.08 50.36
N ALA A 30 -6.05 -38.38 49.06
CA ALA A 30 -4.94 -38.07 48.16
C ALA A 30 -5.34 -36.96 47.20
N ARG A 31 -4.54 -35.89 47.23
CA ARG A 31 -4.65 -34.65 46.47
C ARG A 31 -4.48 -34.94 44.97
N LEU A 32 -5.36 -34.38 44.14
CA LEU A 32 -5.23 -34.39 42.68
C LEU A 32 -4.11 -33.42 42.27
N HIS A 33 -3.04 -33.96 41.67
CA HIS A 33 -2.01 -33.20 40.96
C HIS A 33 -2.42 -32.97 39.49
N PRO A 34 -2.13 -31.81 38.88
CA PRO A 34 -2.49 -31.53 37.49
C PRO A 34 -1.57 -32.29 36.52
N LYS A 35 -2.18 -32.90 35.49
CA LYS A 35 -1.50 -33.62 34.40
C LYS A 35 -0.53 -32.69 33.65
N HIS A 36 0.72 -33.12 33.55
CA HIS A 36 1.81 -32.45 32.85
C HIS A 36 1.55 -32.43 31.34
N TRP A 37 1.49 -31.24 30.74
CA TRP A 37 1.19 -30.99 29.32
C TRP A 37 2.43 -30.97 28.41
N TRP A 38 3.59 -31.41 28.91
CA TRP A 38 4.85 -31.39 28.19
C TRP A 38 5.34 -32.79 27.84
N PRO A 39 5.77 -33.05 26.58
CA PRO A 39 6.31 -34.34 26.19
C PRO A 39 7.56 -34.68 27.01
N SER A 40 7.64 -35.94 27.40
CA SER A 40 8.74 -36.49 28.21
C SER A 40 10.09 -36.30 27.52
N PRO A 41 11.22 -36.24 28.26
CA PRO A 41 12.56 -36.12 27.67
C PRO A 41 12.84 -37.18 26.59
N GLU A 42 12.32 -38.39 26.78
CA GLU A 42 12.46 -39.53 25.85
C GLU A 42 11.64 -39.36 24.57
N GLU A 43 10.41 -38.83 24.65
CA GLU A 43 9.62 -38.46 23.48
C GLU A 43 10.29 -37.35 22.67
N ARG A 44 10.89 -36.35 23.33
CA ARG A 44 11.63 -35.29 22.63
C ARG A 44 12.86 -35.83 21.90
N LEU A 45 13.55 -36.80 22.48
CA LEU A 45 14.68 -37.48 21.85
C LEU A 45 14.23 -38.32 20.65
N ARG A 46 13.10 -39.04 20.74
CA ARG A 46 12.51 -39.79 19.63
C ARG A 46 12.02 -38.89 18.49
N ILE A 47 11.37 -37.77 18.81
CA ILE A 47 10.95 -36.76 17.82
C ILE A 47 12.18 -36.14 17.12
N ARG A 48 13.21 -35.77 17.88
CA ARG A 48 14.47 -35.23 17.32
C ARG A 48 15.25 -36.27 16.50
N ALA A 49 15.26 -37.53 16.90
CA ALA A 49 15.91 -38.62 16.16
C ALA A 49 15.17 -38.97 14.87
N GLY A 50 13.83 -39.00 14.91
CA GLY A 50 12.97 -39.17 13.74
C GLY A 50 13.16 -38.06 12.71
N ALA A 51 13.13 -36.80 13.15
CA ALA A 51 13.38 -35.64 12.28
C ALA A 51 14.78 -35.69 11.61
N ARG A 52 15.81 -36.17 12.32
CA ARG A 52 17.17 -36.36 11.77
C ARG A 52 17.27 -37.50 10.75
N LEU A 53 16.39 -38.50 10.82
CA LEU A 53 16.32 -39.59 9.84
C LEU A 53 15.53 -39.15 8.60
N GLU A 54 14.36 -38.56 8.80
CA GLU A 54 13.49 -38.01 7.76
C GLU A 54 14.25 -37.00 6.88
N TRP A 55 15.00 -36.07 7.48
CA TRP A 55 15.88 -35.14 6.77
C TRP A 55 16.99 -35.84 5.97
N ARG A 56 17.62 -36.87 6.54
CA ARG A 56 18.69 -37.63 5.86
C ARG A 56 18.18 -38.36 4.63
N ILE A 57 16.97 -38.92 4.70
CA ILE A 57 16.31 -39.59 3.59
C ILE A 57 15.91 -38.57 2.52
N ALA A 58 15.24 -37.47 2.90
CA ALA A 58 14.86 -36.39 1.98
C ALA A 58 16.06 -35.81 1.23
N ARG A 59 17.16 -35.52 1.94
CA ARG A 59 18.42 -35.04 1.33
C ARG A 59 19.05 -36.05 0.38
N ARG A 60 18.92 -37.35 0.65
CA ARG A 60 19.47 -38.40 -0.22
C ARG A 60 18.62 -38.58 -1.48
N TYR A 61 17.29 -38.44 -1.39
CA TYR A 61 16.39 -38.42 -2.53
C TYR A 61 16.58 -37.18 -3.42
N LEU A 62 16.83 -36.01 -2.82
CA LEU A 62 17.23 -34.80 -3.55
C LEU A 62 18.58 -34.94 -4.28
N ARG A 63 19.47 -35.87 -3.85
CA ARG A 63 20.88 -35.94 -4.28
C ARG A 63 21.27 -37.27 -4.95
N SER A 64 20.31 -38.13 -5.29
CA SER A 64 20.58 -39.50 -5.79
C SER A 64 21.15 -39.50 -7.23
N ARG A 65 22.38 -40.01 -7.35
CA ARG A 65 23.28 -39.95 -8.53
C ARG A 65 23.16 -41.08 -9.58
N ARG A 66 22.28 -42.08 -9.44
CA ARG A 66 22.27 -43.26 -10.36
C ARG A 66 21.25 -43.26 -11.49
N THR A 67 20.22 -42.40 -11.47
CA THR A 67 19.21 -42.25 -12.55
C THR A 67 19.09 -40.77 -13.00
N ALA A 68 20.23 -40.06 -12.92
CA ALA A 68 20.30 -38.74 -12.28
C ALA A 68 20.32 -37.50 -13.18
N ARG A 69 19.61 -37.49 -14.32
CA ARG A 69 19.47 -36.25 -15.11
C ARG A 69 18.06 -35.65 -15.02
N THR A 70 17.02 -36.45 -15.18
CA THR A 70 15.62 -35.99 -15.24
C THR A 70 15.07 -35.55 -13.88
N ALA A 71 15.26 -36.35 -12.81
CA ALA A 71 14.75 -36.00 -11.47
C ALA A 71 15.42 -34.75 -10.86
N SER A 72 16.73 -34.55 -11.10
CA SER A 72 17.43 -33.34 -10.67
C SER A 72 17.02 -32.12 -11.51
N LEU A 73 16.78 -32.30 -12.81
CA LEU A 73 16.32 -31.22 -13.69
C LEU A 73 14.94 -30.71 -13.27
N ASN A 74 13.99 -31.62 -13.00
CA ASN A 74 12.64 -31.23 -12.57
C ASN A 74 12.65 -30.50 -11.24
N THR A 75 13.50 -30.92 -10.29
CA THR A 75 13.66 -30.21 -9.02
C THR A 75 14.21 -28.79 -9.22
N ILE A 76 15.17 -28.61 -10.15
CA ILE A 76 15.70 -27.29 -10.51
C ILE A 76 14.60 -26.44 -11.16
N ILE A 77 13.79 -27.02 -12.06
CA ILE A 77 12.68 -26.31 -12.73
C ILE A 77 11.63 -25.89 -11.70
N SER A 78 11.23 -26.76 -10.78
CA SER A 78 10.25 -26.42 -9.73
C SER A 78 10.79 -25.33 -8.79
N THR A 79 12.05 -25.46 -8.36
CA THR A 79 12.70 -24.46 -7.50
C THR A 79 12.84 -23.13 -8.23
N GLY A 80 13.21 -23.16 -9.51
CA GLY A 80 13.31 -21.99 -10.38
C GLY A 80 11.96 -21.31 -10.60
N GLY A 81 10.88 -22.08 -10.79
CA GLY A 81 9.52 -21.52 -10.91
C GLY A 81 9.10 -20.75 -9.66
N VAL A 82 9.35 -21.30 -8.46
CA VAL A 82 9.10 -20.60 -7.19
C VAL A 82 9.99 -19.36 -7.07
N ALA A 83 11.28 -19.47 -7.40
CA ALA A 83 12.23 -18.36 -7.32
C ALA A 83 11.83 -17.20 -8.24
N VAL A 84 11.44 -17.49 -9.48
CA VAL A 84 10.98 -16.49 -10.45
C VAL A 84 9.67 -15.82 -9.97
N GLY A 85 8.71 -16.61 -9.49
CA GLY A 85 7.45 -16.06 -8.98
C GLY A 85 7.65 -15.12 -7.77
N VAL A 86 8.50 -15.52 -6.82
CA VAL A 86 8.84 -14.69 -5.64
C VAL A 86 9.63 -13.44 -6.05
N THR A 87 10.59 -13.57 -6.99
CA THR A 87 11.34 -12.43 -7.54
C THR A 87 10.37 -11.42 -8.15
N ALA A 88 9.45 -11.88 -9.01
CA ALA A 88 8.49 -11.02 -9.69
C ALA A 88 7.54 -10.32 -8.71
N LEU A 89 7.04 -11.03 -7.68
CA LEU A 89 6.20 -10.46 -6.62
C LEU A 89 6.90 -9.29 -5.92
N ILE A 90 8.15 -9.49 -5.49
CA ILE A 90 8.91 -8.47 -4.75
C ILE A 90 9.16 -7.25 -5.63
N VAL A 91 9.61 -7.45 -6.87
CA VAL A 91 9.93 -6.35 -7.78
C VAL A 91 8.67 -5.55 -8.13
N VAL A 92 7.57 -6.22 -8.50
CA VAL A 92 6.33 -5.52 -8.88
C VAL A 92 5.74 -4.76 -7.70
N LEU A 93 5.65 -5.36 -6.52
CA LEU A 93 5.17 -4.65 -5.32
C LEU A 93 6.08 -3.47 -4.97
N GLY A 94 7.40 -3.65 -5.07
CA GLY A 94 8.37 -2.59 -4.86
C GLY A 94 8.21 -1.41 -5.81
N VAL A 95 8.04 -1.69 -7.11
CA VAL A 95 7.80 -0.66 -8.14
C VAL A 95 6.48 0.06 -7.87
N MET A 96 5.41 -0.67 -7.54
CA MET A 96 4.10 -0.04 -7.28
C MET A 96 4.12 0.85 -6.03
N ASN A 97 4.80 0.42 -4.97
CA ASN A 97 4.95 1.25 -3.76
C ASN A 97 5.87 2.45 -4.04
N GLY A 98 6.95 2.27 -4.81
CA GLY A 98 7.84 3.34 -5.24
C GLY A 98 7.10 4.41 -6.05
N LEU A 99 6.31 3.98 -7.05
CA LEU A 99 5.50 4.86 -7.88
C LEU A 99 4.48 5.64 -7.04
N ARG A 100 3.80 4.95 -6.10
CA ARG A 100 2.85 5.61 -5.20
C ARG A 100 3.52 6.66 -4.32
N ASN A 101 4.71 6.37 -3.80
CA ASN A 101 5.45 7.27 -2.92
C ASN A 101 5.99 8.49 -3.68
N ASP A 102 6.60 8.30 -4.85
CA ASP A 102 7.08 9.40 -5.69
C ASP A 102 5.91 10.31 -6.13
N LEU A 103 4.79 9.73 -6.56
CA LEU A 103 3.59 10.50 -6.90
C LEU A 103 3.04 11.28 -5.69
N ARG A 104 3.01 10.67 -4.51
CA ARG A 104 2.63 11.36 -3.27
C ARG A 104 3.56 12.54 -3.00
N GLU A 105 4.87 12.33 -2.97
CA GLU A 105 5.85 13.37 -2.64
C GLU A 105 5.70 14.57 -3.58
N ARG A 106 5.56 14.32 -4.89
CA ARG A 106 5.35 15.36 -5.89
C ARG A 106 4.02 16.12 -5.72
N ILE A 107 2.92 15.43 -5.43
CA ILE A 107 1.61 16.06 -5.20
C ILE A 107 1.68 17.00 -3.98
N LEU A 108 2.38 16.60 -2.91
CA LEU A 108 2.49 17.35 -1.67
C LEU A 108 3.44 18.56 -1.75
N VAL A 109 4.22 18.71 -2.83
CA VAL A 109 5.02 19.93 -3.06
C VAL A 109 4.11 21.14 -3.26
N ALA A 110 3.11 21.01 -4.14
CA ALA A 110 2.23 22.10 -4.54
C ALA A 110 0.92 22.15 -3.74
N ASN A 111 0.54 21.07 -3.07
CA ASN A 111 -0.72 20.97 -2.33
C ASN A 111 -0.50 20.81 -0.84
N PRO A 112 -1.33 21.47 -0.01
CA PRO A 112 -1.36 21.18 1.41
C PRO A 112 -1.87 19.75 1.64
N HIS A 113 -1.48 19.16 2.77
CA HIS A 113 -1.94 17.82 3.15
C HIS A 113 -3.47 17.77 3.33
N LEU A 114 -4.05 18.90 3.76
CA LEU A 114 -5.48 19.04 3.98
C LEU A 114 -5.94 20.46 3.65
N ARG A 115 -7.13 20.59 3.07
CA ARG A 115 -7.83 21.86 2.85
C ARG A 115 -9.13 21.87 3.64
N ILE A 116 -9.37 22.90 4.43
CA ILE A 116 -10.67 23.17 5.02
C ILE A 116 -11.41 24.13 4.09
N LEU A 117 -12.52 23.66 3.53
CA LEU A 117 -13.39 24.43 2.65
C LEU A 117 -14.79 24.54 3.25
N THR A 118 -15.59 25.46 2.73
CA THR A 118 -17.02 25.55 3.05
C THR A 118 -17.84 24.72 2.05
N PHE A 119 -18.90 24.05 2.52
CA PHE A 119 -19.92 23.49 1.64
C PHE A 119 -20.61 24.59 0.82
N GLY A 120 -20.82 24.35 -0.47
CA GLY A 120 -21.46 25.29 -1.40
C GLY A 120 -20.58 25.69 -2.57
N SER A 121 -21.17 26.35 -3.58
CA SER A 121 -20.49 26.74 -4.83
C SER A 121 -19.62 27.99 -4.71
N GLY A 122 -19.74 28.75 -3.62
CA GLY A 122 -19.13 30.07 -3.48
C GLY A 122 -17.67 30.07 -2.99
N LEU A 123 -17.17 28.97 -2.42
CA LEU A 123 -15.83 28.87 -1.79
C LEU A 123 -15.45 30.18 -1.09
N ARG A 124 -16.28 30.61 -0.13
CA ARG A 124 -16.13 31.89 0.55
C ARG A 124 -16.16 31.65 2.05
N LEU A 125 -15.05 32.00 2.69
CA LEU A 125 -14.83 31.88 4.12
C LEU A 125 -14.53 33.25 4.73
N ASP A 126 -15.52 33.81 5.42
CA ASP A 126 -15.46 35.15 6.03
C ASP A 126 -14.74 35.15 7.39
N ASP A 127 -15.01 34.15 8.22
CA ASP A 127 -14.52 33.99 9.59
C ASP A 127 -13.21 33.20 9.70
N TRP A 128 -12.42 33.19 8.62
CA TRP A 128 -11.21 32.38 8.48
C TRP A 128 -10.20 32.54 9.62
N ARG A 129 -10.09 33.73 10.24
CA ARG A 129 -9.19 33.96 11.37
C ARG A 129 -9.52 33.09 12.58
N SER A 130 -10.81 32.94 12.87
CA SER A 130 -11.31 32.08 13.95
C SER A 130 -11.05 30.61 13.62
N VAL A 131 -11.39 30.21 12.39
CA VAL A 131 -11.23 28.83 11.93
C VAL A 131 -9.76 28.41 11.90
N VAL A 132 -8.84 29.27 11.43
CA VAL A 132 -7.38 29.01 11.49
C VAL A 132 -6.92 28.81 12.93
N ALA A 133 -7.39 29.63 13.86
CA ALA A 133 -7.04 29.50 15.27
C ALA A 133 -7.53 28.18 15.88
N GLU A 134 -8.70 27.68 15.45
CA GLU A 134 -9.24 26.41 15.91
C GLU A 134 -8.52 25.21 15.28
N VAL A 135 -8.24 25.26 13.98
CA VAL A 135 -7.48 24.23 13.25
C VAL A 135 -6.08 24.05 13.83
N ARG A 136 -5.40 25.13 14.22
CA ARG A 136 -4.08 25.07 14.86
C ARG A 136 -4.07 24.36 16.22
N LYS A 137 -5.22 24.23 16.89
CA LYS A 137 -5.34 23.50 18.17
C LYS A 137 -5.48 21.99 17.98
N GLN A 138 -5.66 21.51 16.75
CA GLN A 138 -5.86 20.09 16.49
C GLN A 138 -4.54 19.33 16.61
N PRO A 139 -4.48 18.22 17.39
CA PRO A 139 -3.29 17.37 17.43
C PRO A 139 -2.92 16.85 16.04
N GLY A 140 -1.62 16.90 15.72
CA GLY A 140 -1.08 16.50 14.41
C GLY A 140 -1.02 17.64 13.38
N VAL A 141 -1.62 18.80 13.62
CA VAL A 141 -1.47 19.98 12.75
C VAL A 141 -0.16 20.71 13.07
N VAL A 142 0.68 20.86 12.04
CA VAL A 142 1.97 21.57 12.12
C VAL A 142 1.82 23.03 11.71
N ALA A 143 1.04 23.29 10.66
CA ALA A 143 0.80 24.63 10.15
C ALA A 143 -0.59 24.76 9.54
N ALA A 144 -1.15 25.97 9.60
CA ALA A 144 -2.39 26.33 8.94
C ALA A 144 -2.33 27.77 8.45
N SER A 145 -2.71 27.99 7.19
CA SER A 145 -2.67 29.28 6.51
C SER A 145 -3.93 29.48 5.67
N PRO A 146 -4.50 30.71 5.63
CA PRO A 146 -5.54 31.03 4.68
C PRO A 146 -5.03 30.95 3.23
N GLU A 147 -5.90 30.54 2.31
CA GLU A 147 -5.62 30.52 0.89
C GLU A 147 -6.81 31.00 0.05
N VAL A 148 -6.51 31.57 -1.12
CA VAL A 148 -7.50 31.92 -2.14
C VAL A 148 -7.25 31.05 -3.36
N ILE A 149 -8.29 30.36 -3.82
CA ILE A 149 -8.23 29.46 -4.96
C ILE A 149 -9.18 30.02 -6.02
N SER A 150 -8.70 30.15 -7.25
CA SER A 150 -9.51 30.62 -8.36
C SER A 150 -9.04 30.05 -9.70
N GLN A 151 -9.83 30.31 -10.73
CA GLN A 151 -9.47 30.03 -12.12
C GLN A 151 -9.43 31.34 -12.90
N ALA A 152 -8.46 31.46 -13.78
CA ALA A 152 -8.24 32.65 -14.59
C ALA A 152 -7.86 32.28 -16.01
N GLY A 153 -8.15 33.16 -16.96
CA GLY A 153 -7.45 33.19 -18.25
C GLY A 153 -6.10 33.88 -18.10
N ILE A 154 -5.07 33.43 -18.80
CA ILE A 154 -3.76 34.09 -18.90
C ILE A 154 -3.41 34.34 -20.38
N THR A 155 -2.82 35.49 -20.66
CA THR A 155 -2.21 35.82 -21.96
C THR A 155 -0.94 36.64 -21.76
N ALA A 156 0.02 36.48 -22.67
CA ALA A 156 1.27 37.25 -22.72
C ALA A 156 1.34 38.16 -23.97
N GLY A 157 0.22 38.84 -24.29
CA GLY A 157 0.16 39.79 -25.41
C GLY A 157 0.03 39.16 -26.80
N GLN A 158 -0.20 37.85 -26.87
CA GLN A 158 -0.53 37.10 -28.09
C GLN A 158 -2.03 36.78 -28.11
N ASP A 159 -2.59 36.49 -29.30
CA ASP A 159 -4.01 36.12 -29.51
C ASP A 159 -4.41 34.77 -28.87
N TYR A 160 -3.48 34.09 -28.19
CA TYR A 160 -3.70 32.81 -27.52
C TYR A 160 -3.81 33.00 -26.01
N GLY A 161 -4.97 32.65 -25.45
CA GLY A 161 -5.22 32.65 -24.01
C GLY A 161 -5.33 31.23 -23.47
N GLU A 162 -4.76 30.97 -22.29
CA GLU A 162 -4.85 29.68 -21.60
C GLU A 162 -5.66 29.79 -20.32
N GLY A 163 -6.30 28.70 -19.91
CA GLY A 163 -6.91 28.58 -18.58
C GLY A 163 -5.87 28.14 -17.55
N VAL A 164 -5.79 28.85 -16.43
CA VAL A 164 -4.87 28.59 -15.33
C VAL A 164 -5.59 28.54 -13.99
N ASN A 165 -5.03 27.75 -13.07
CA ASN A 165 -5.40 27.73 -11.66
C ASN A 165 -4.56 28.77 -10.92
N LEU A 166 -5.24 29.65 -10.20
CA LEU A 166 -4.63 30.71 -9.40
C LEU A 166 -4.71 30.32 -7.92
N VAL A 167 -3.55 30.37 -7.25
CA VAL A 167 -3.46 30.16 -5.81
C VAL A 167 -2.83 31.38 -5.16
N GLY A 168 -3.53 31.97 -4.21
CA GLY A 168 -3.08 33.09 -3.40
C GLY A 168 -2.78 32.65 -1.96
N PHE A 169 -1.56 32.85 -1.49
CA PHE A 169 -1.17 32.59 -0.11
C PHE A 169 -0.24 33.67 0.43
N ASP A 170 -0.09 33.74 1.75
CA ASP A 170 0.86 34.65 2.38
C ASP A 170 2.27 34.03 2.30
N PRO A 171 3.28 34.74 1.80
CA PRO A 171 4.62 34.19 1.67
C PRO A 171 5.25 33.96 3.04
N ASP A 172 5.21 32.71 3.49
CA ASP A 172 5.94 32.23 4.65
C ASP A 172 7.01 31.23 4.17
N THR A 173 8.28 31.65 4.27
CA THR A 173 9.45 30.84 3.92
C THR A 173 9.99 30.04 5.10
N GLY A 174 9.33 30.10 6.27
CA GLY A 174 9.74 29.44 7.51
C GLY A 174 8.94 28.17 7.85
N THR A 175 8.90 27.85 9.14
CA THR A 175 8.32 26.61 9.69
C THR A 175 6.79 26.53 9.61
N MET A 176 6.08 27.61 9.27
CA MET A 176 4.62 27.62 9.12
C MET A 176 4.16 27.60 7.66
N SER A 177 5.07 27.38 6.70
CA SER A 177 4.66 27.05 5.34
C SER A 177 3.76 25.82 5.35
N VAL A 178 2.66 25.87 4.62
CA VAL A 178 1.68 24.79 4.48
C VAL A 178 1.99 23.86 3.31
N THR A 179 2.91 24.25 2.44
CA THR A 179 3.40 23.48 1.29
C THR A 179 4.93 23.55 1.18
N SER A 180 5.53 22.65 0.40
CA SER A 180 6.97 22.67 0.11
C SER A 180 7.30 23.51 -1.13
N LEU A 181 6.34 24.26 -1.68
CA LEU A 181 6.50 25.12 -2.84
C LEU A 181 7.69 26.10 -2.75
N PRO A 182 8.06 26.69 -1.58
CA PRO A 182 9.26 27.53 -1.49
C PRO A 182 10.54 26.83 -1.96
N GLN A 183 10.65 25.52 -1.80
CA GLN A 183 11.80 24.72 -2.22
C GLN A 183 11.79 24.43 -3.72
N ALA A 184 10.62 24.53 -4.36
CA ALA A 184 10.41 24.30 -5.79
C ALA A 184 10.60 25.57 -6.64
N VAL A 185 10.83 26.74 -6.03
CA VAL A 185 11.10 27.98 -6.77
C VAL A 185 12.49 27.89 -7.42
N THR A 186 12.53 27.94 -8.76
CA THR A 186 13.76 27.81 -9.54
C THR A 186 14.38 29.17 -9.89
N LYS A 187 13.53 30.21 -10.05
CA LYS A 187 13.97 31.59 -10.33
C LYS A 187 13.10 32.57 -9.55
N GLY A 188 13.70 33.65 -9.06
CA GLY A 188 13.01 34.69 -8.30
C GLY A 188 12.86 34.35 -6.81
N ASP A 189 11.94 35.04 -6.14
CA ASP A 189 11.60 34.84 -4.74
C ASP A 189 10.08 34.78 -4.53
N LEU A 190 9.64 34.37 -3.34
CA LEU A 190 8.21 34.36 -2.96
C LEU A 190 7.72 35.72 -2.46
N SER A 191 8.46 36.82 -2.65
CA SER A 191 8.03 38.12 -2.13
C SER A 191 6.85 38.70 -2.92
N PHE A 192 6.61 38.21 -4.14
CA PHE A 192 5.61 38.69 -5.09
C PHE A 192 5.69 40.21 -5.37
N LYS A 193 6.86 40.81 -5.15
CA LYS A 193 7.06 42.25 -5.34
C LYS A 193 7.34 42.55 -6.81
N ALA A 194 6.44 43.28 -7.44
CA ALA A 194 6.67 43.84 -8.77
C ALA A 194 7.72 44.95 -8.72
N THR A 195 8.58 44.99 -9.73
CA THR A 195 9.60 46.01 -9.95
C THR A 195 9.20 47.00 -11.05
N LYS A 196 8.30 46.62 -11.96
CA LYS A 196 7.88 47.45 -13.09
C LYS A 196 6.71 48.37 -12.74
N PRO A 197 6.67 49.60 -13.27
CA PRO A 197 5.51 50.48 -13.14
C PRO A 197 4.33 50.01 -14.02
N GLY A 198 3.09 50.25 -13.56
CA GLY A 198 1.88 49.97 -14.36
C GLY A 198 1.39 48.51 -14.32
N VAL A 199 1.89 47.70 -13.40
CA VAL A 199 1.39 46.36 -13.08
C VAL A 199 0.65 46.38 -11.74
N ASP A 200 -0.31 45.48 -11.58
CA ASP A 200 -1.11 45.34 -10.36
C ASP A 200 -0.35 44.59 -9.25
N GLY A 201 0.58 43.71 -9.60
CA GLY A 201 1.41 42.96 -8.64
C GLY A 201 2.39 41.98 -9.30
N GLY A 202 3.09 41.21 -8.47
CA GLY A 202 3.96 40.12 -8.91
C GLY A 202 3.28 38.75 -8.82
N ALA A 203 3.61 37.86 -9.76
CA ALA A 203 3.16 36.47 -9.77
C ALA A 203 4.32 35.52 -10.07
N LEU A 204 4.23 34.30 -9.56
CA LEU A 204 5.10 33.19 -9.91
C LEU A 204 4.34 32.25 -10.86
N LEU A 205 5.00 31.80 -11.91
CA LEU A 205 4.44 30.90 -12.90
C LEU A 205 5.13 29.54 -12.84
N GLY A 206 4.38 28.47 -13.12
CA GLY A 206 5.01 27.17 -13.37
C GLY A 206 5.98 27.25 -14.56
N SER A 207 7.10 26.52 -14.47
CA SER A 207 8.19 26.56 -15.46
C SER A 207 7.71 26.24 -16.89
N ARG A 208 6.77 25.30 -17.01
CA ARG A 208 6.19 24.87 -18.31
C ARG A 208 5.18 25.86 -18.84
N LEU A 209 4.35 26.45 -17.98
CA LEU A 209 3.43 27.53 -18.35
C LEU A 209 4.20 28.73 -18.91
N ALA A 210 5.27 29.14 -18.21
CA ALA A 210 6.12 30.24 -18.66
C ALA A 210 6.79 29.93 -20.02
N SER A 211 7.26 28.70 -20.20
CA SER A 211 7.83 28.24 -21.47
C SER A 211 6.82 28.28 -22.62
N ARG A 212 5.58 27.85 -22.39
CA ARG A 212 4.49 27.90 -23.39
C ARG A 212 4.11 29.31 -23.78
N LEU A 213 4.02 30.20 -22.79
CA LEU A 213 3.74 31.62 -23.02
C LEU A 213 4.98 32.39 -23.54
N SER A 214 6.14 31.73 -23.61
CA SER A 214 7.43 32.34 -23.97
C SER A 214 7.79 33.56 -23.11
N VAL A 215 7.47 33.50 -21.81
CA VAL A 215 7.74 34.56 -20.84
C VAL A 215 8.84 34.19 -19.85
N TYR A 216 9.58 35.19 -19.41
CA TYR A 216 10.67 35.07 -18.45
C TYR A 216 10.44 35.99 -17.23
N PRO A 217 11.16 35.78 -16.12
CA PRO A 217 11.11 36.71 -15.00
C PRO A 217 11.40 38.15 -15.45
N GLY A 218 10.51 39.06 -15.06
CA GLY A 218 10.46 40.46 -15.50
C GLY A 218 9.42 40.75 -16.58
N ASP A 219 8.89 39.75 -17.29
CA ASP A 219 7.85 39.98 -18.30
C ASP A 219 6.47 40.24 -17.68
N ILE A 220 5.55 40.81 -18.47
CA ILE A 220 4.20 41.14 -18.01
C ILE A 220 3.21 40.18 -18.66
N VAL A 221 2.41 39.52 -17.82
CA VAL A 221 1.28 38.69 -18.23
C VAL A 221 -0.03 39.36 -17.83
N THR A 222 -1.07 39.13 -18.61
CA THR A 222 -2.42 39.62 -18.31
C THR A 222 -3.28 38.46 -17.84
N LEU A 223 -3.86 38.60 -16.65
CA LEU A 223 -4.82 37.67 -16.08
C LEU A 223 -6.24 38.21 -16.19
N VAL A 224 -7.16 37.31 -16.50
CA VAL A 224 -8.58 37.59 -16.72
C VAL A 224 -9.40 36.72 -15.77
N PRO A 225 -10.09 37.29 -14.77
CA PRO A 225 -10.92 36.50 -13.85
C PRO A 225 -12.11 35.88 -14.59
N VAL A 226 -12.42 34.62 -14.28
CA VAL A 226 -13.61 33.93 -14.82
C VAL A 226 -14.90 34.33 -14.07
N THR A 227 -14.76 34.76 -12.81
CA THR A 227 -15.89 35.00 -11.88
C THR A 227 -16.33 36.46 -11.77
N GLN A 228 -15.57 37.42 -12.33
CA GLN A 228 -15.80 38.86 -12.15
C GLN A 228 -16.13 39.60 -13.45
N ALA A 229 -17.12 39.13 -14.20
CA ALA A 229 -17.59 39.86 -15.37
C ALA A 229 -18.61 40.93 -14.92
N LYS A 230 -18.20 42.20 -14.86
CA LYS A 230 -19.15 43.30 -14.59
C LYS A 230 -19.97 43.57 -15.84
N ILE A 231 -21.29 43.57 -15.72
CA ILE A 231 -22.19 43.91 -16.82
C ILE A 231 -22.09 45.41 -17.08
N ASN A 232 -21.66 45.80 -18.27
CA ASN A 232 -21.67 47.19 -18.68
C ASN A 232 -23.13 47.62 -18.91
N PRO A 233 -23.69 48.57 -18.13
CA PRO A 233 -25.09 48.97 -18.26
C PRO A 233 -25.45 49.56 -19.63
N ALA A 234 -24.46 50.12 -20.35
CA ALA A 234 -24.67 50.74 -21.66
C ALA A 234 -24.67 49.74 -22.83
N LEU A 235 -24.00 48.58 -22.67
CA LEU A 235 -23.85 47.58 -23.73
C LEU A 235 -24.53 46.25 -23.42
N GLY A 236 -24.95 46.01 -22.17
CA GLY A 236 -25.51 44.73 -21.72
C GLY A 236 -24.51 43.55 -21.73
N VAL A 237 -23.25 43.80 -22.09
CA VAL A 237 -22.20 42.79 -22.19
C VAL A 237 -21.35 42.79 -20.92
N ALA A 238 -20.99 41.59 -20.46
CA ALA A 238 -20.07 41.42 -19.34
C ALA A 238 -18.64 41.68 -19.82
N VAL A 239 -18.01 42.76 -19.30
CA VAL A 239 -16.64 43.12 -19.66
C VAL A 239 -15.72 42.65 -18.54
N PRO A 240 -14.81 41.69 -18.81
CA PRO A 240 -13.89 41.22 -17.80
C PRO A 240 -12.84 42.30 -17.52
N ARG A 241 -12.40 42.40 -16.26
CA ARG A 241 -11.28 43.26 -15.89
C ARG A 241 -9.97 42.55 -16.23
N PHE A 242 -9.12 43.20 -17.02
CA PHE A 242 -7.76 42.75 -17.29
C PHE A 242 -6.83 43.22 -16.18
N TRP A 243 -6.11 42.29 -15.57
CA TRP A 243 -5.10 42.56 -14.54
C TRP A 243 -3.71 42.26 -15.08
N LYS A 244 -2.76 43.17 -14.89
CA LYS A 244 -1.39 43.01 -15.38
C LYS A 244 -0.48 42.58 -14.25
N PHE A 245 0.20 41.46 -14.41
CA PHE A 245 1.13 40.93 -13.42
C PHE A 245 2.53 40.82 -14.00
N GLU A 246 3.53 41.22 -13.20
CA GLU A 246 4.92 40.94 -13.50
C GLU A 246 5.25 39.50 -13.09
N VAL A 247 5.89 38.75 -13.99
CA VAL A 247 6.44 37.43 -13.67
C VAL A 247 7.65 37.64 -12.77
N THR A 248 7.47 37.48 -11.47
CA THR A 248 8.55 37.68 -10.47
C THR A 248 9.45 36.46 -10.31
N GLY A 249 8.96 35.29 -10.70
CA GLY A 249 9.70 34.04 -10.56
C GLY A 249 9.02 32.86 -11.23
N LEU A 250 9.74 31.73 -11.23
CA LEU A 250 9.29 30.45 -11.78
C LEU A 250 9.43 29.36 -10.72
N PHE A 251 8.52 28.39 -10.72
CA PHE A 251 8.62 27.18 -9.89
C PHE A 251 8.54 25.91 -10.74
N ASP A 252 9.14 24.83 -10.25
CA ASP A 252 9.09 23.50 -10.84
C ASP A 252 8.85 22.46 -9.73
N THR A 253 7.67 21.86 -9.76
CA THR A 253 7.20 20.87 -8.78
C THR A 253 7.51 19.44 -9.22
N GLY A 254 8.06 19.26 -10.43
CA GLY A 254 8.24 17.95 -11.06
C GLY A 254 6.94 17.32 -11.57
N MET A 255 5.82 18.07 -11.58
CA MET A 255 4.50 17.62 -11.97
C MET A 255 3.95 18.50 -13.09
N PHE A 256 3.78 17.90 -14.27
CA PHE A 256 3.34 18.63 -15.45
C PHE A 256 2.05 19.43 -15.23
N GLN A 257 1.05 18.86 -14.57
CA GLN A 257 -0.22 19.56 -14.35
C GLN A 257 -0.05 20.84 -13.53
N TYR A 258 0.80 20.83 -12.50
CA TYR A 258 1.09 22.00 -11.68
C TYR A 258 1.98 22.99 -12.43
N ASP A 259 3.08 22.52 -13.03
CA ASP A 259 4.04 23.37 -13.73
C ASP A 259 3.47 24.00 -15.01
N ASN A 260 2.41 23.41 -15.58
CA ASN A 260 1.78 23.86 -16.82
C ASN A 260 0.55 24.74 -16.59
N GLN A 261 -0.10 24.73 -15.42
CA GLN A 261 -1.38 25.42 -15.23
C GLN A 261 -1.45 26.31 -13.98
N PHE A 262 -0.45 26.33 -13.10
CA PHE A 262 -0.55 27.09 -11.86
C PHE A 262 0.14 28.45 -11.94
N VAL A 263 -0.56 29.45 -11.41
CA VAL A 263 -0.07 30.80 -11.14
C VAL A 263 -0.23 31.08 -9.65
N VAL A 264 0.84 31.58 -9.04
CA VAL A 264 0.90 31.82 -7.61
C VAL A 264 1.14 33.30 -7.34
N MET A 265 0.42 33.87 -6.38
CA MET A 265 0.57 35.27 -5.98
C MET A 265 0.29 35.46 -4.49
N SER A 266 0.44 36.69 -3.99
CA SER A 266 0.07 36.98 -2.60
C SER A 266 -1.44 36.79 -2.37
N ARG A 267 -1.81 36.32 -1.17
CA ARG A 267 -3.21 36.16 -0.77
C ARG A 267 -4.01 37.44 -0.97
N GLU A 268 -3.47 38.57 -0.54
CA GLU A 268 -4.13 39.89 -0.66
C GLU A 268 -4.43 40.25 -2.11
N MET A 269 -3.51 39.93 -3.03
CA MET A 269 -3.71 40.18 -4.45
C MET A 269 -4.76 39.24 -5.04
N ALA A 270 -4.72 37.96 -4.67
CA ALA A 270 -5.73 36.99 -5.09
C ALA A 270 -7.14 37.36 -4.58
N GLN A 271 -7.26 37.87 -3.35
CA GLN A 271 -8.52 38.39 -2.80
C GLN A 271 -9.07 39.55 -3.64
N ARG A 272 -8.21 40.47 -4.09
CA ARG A 272 -8.59 41.59 -4.97
C ARG A 272 -8.96 41.11 -6.37
N PHE A 273 -8.21 40.18 -6.93
CA PHE A 273 -8.44 39.58 -8.25
C PHE A 273 -9.79 38.87 -8.32
N THR A 274 -10.16 38.15 -7.26
CA THR A 274 -11.44 37.42 -7.14
C THR A 274 -12.58 38.25 -6.56
N GLY A 275 -12.26 39.39 -5.95
CA GLY A 275 -13.15 40.27 -5.17
C GLY A 275 -13.85 39.58 -4.02
N LEU A 276 -13.14 38.69 -3.34
CA LEU A 276 -13.58 38.11 -2.07
C LEU A 276 -13.55 39.13 -0.91
N GLY A 277 -12.97 40.32 -1.11
CA GLY A 277 -12.75 41.27 -0.02
C GLY A 277 -11.82 40.66 1.01
N ASP A 278 -12.20 40.68 2.29
CA ASP A 278 -11.41 40.08 3.37
C ASP A 278 -11.58 38.55 3.50
N ALA A 279 -12.52 37.96 2.77
CA ALA A 279 -12.77 36.52 2.78
C ALA A 279 -11.71 35.74 2.00
N VAL A 280 -11.61 34.45 2.28
CA VAL A 280 -10.68 33.53 1.62
C VAL A 280 -11.44 32.33 1.06
N SER A 281 -10.80 31.51 0.23
CA SER A 281 -11.46 30.33 -0.34
C SER A 281 -11.44 29.13 0.60
N GLY A 282 -10.38 29.03 1.40
CA GLY A 282 -10.19 27.93 2.32
C GLY A 282 -8.99 28.14 3.23
N ILE A 283 -8.71 27.11 4.02
CA ILE A 283 -7.53 27.04 4.88
C ILE A 283 -6.71 25.84 4.46
N ALA A 284 -5.49 26.11 4.01
CA ALA A 284 -4.48 25.11 3.76
C ALA A 284 -3.86 24.65 5.09
N VAL A 285 -3.71 23.35 5.26
CA VAL A 285 -3.23 22.74 6.50
C VAL A 285 -2.13 21.72 6.20
N ARG A 286 -1.03 21.82 6.93
CA ARG A 286 0.04 20.83 6.95
C ARG A 286 0.00 20.03 8.24
N VAL A 287 0.00 18.72 8.10
CA VAL A 287 0.04 17.77 9.21
C VAL A 287 1.43 17.14 9.36
N ASP A 288 1.71 16.53 10.51
CA ASP A 288 2.96 15.84 10.82
C ASP A 288 3.21 14.65 9.90
N ASP A 289 2.17 13.88 9.61
CA ASP A 289 2.20 12.71 8.74
C ASP A 289 1.10 12.84 7.67
N PRO A 290 1.47 13.00 6.38
CA PRO A 290 0.49 13.09 5.30
C PRO A 290 -0.46 11.89 5.22
N ASP A 291 -0.07 10.70 5.67
CA ASP A 291 -0.94 9.51 5.63
C ASP A 291 -2.06 9.56 6.68
N LYS A 292 -1.87 10.36 7.74
CA LYS A 292 -2.90 10.62 8.77
C LYS A 292 -3.82 11.77 8.40
N ALA A 293 -3.57 12.46 7.29
CA ALA A 293 -4.38 13.59 6.85
C ALA A 293 -5.88 13.27 6.76
N PRO A 294 -6.34 12.09 6.25
CA PRO A 294 -7.77 11.75 6.24
C PRO A 294 -8.37 11.71 7.65
N ALA A 295 -7.72 11.01 8.59
CA ALA A 295 -8.22 10.88 9.96
C ALA A 295 -8.21 12.22 10.72
N ILE A 296 -7.20 13.07 10.49
CA ILE A 296 -7.15 14.42 11.05
C ILE A 296 -8.24 15.29 10.43
N GLY A 297 -8.51 15.13 9.13
CA GLY A 297 -9.58 15.80 8.40
C GLY A 297 -10.95 15.50 8.98
N ASP A 298 -11.27 14.22 9.16
CA ASP A 298 -12.53 13.78 9.76
C ASP A 298 -12.73 14.36 11.16
N ALA A 299 -11.68 14.40 11.98
CA ALA A 299 -11.72 14.98 13.32
C ALA A 299 -11.93 16.51 13.29
N LEU A 300 -11.30 17.21 12.33
CA LEU A 300 -11.51 18.65 12.13
C LEU A 300 -12.92 18.95 11.64
N GLU A 301 -13.46 18.15 10.72
CA GLU A 301 -14.82 18.31 10.22
C GLU A 301 -15.86 18.12 11.33
N GLN A 302 -15.69 17.10 12.18
CA GLN A 302 -16.56 16.89 13.35
C GLN A 302 -16.48 18.04 14.37
N ARG A 303 -15.29 18.62 14.56
CA ARG A 303 -15.07 19.68 15.54
C ARG A 303 -15.56 21.05 15.06
N LEU A 304 -15.34 21.36 13.78
CA LEU A 304 -15.75 22.63 13.17
C LEU A 304 -17.25 22.63 12.83
N GLY A 305 -17.81 21.47 12.48
CA GLY A 305 -19.22 21.32 12.11
C GLY A 305 -19.59 21.99 10.77
N TYR A 306 -20.87 21.97 10.42
CA TYR A 306 -21.38 22.67 9.23
C TYR A 306 -21.15 24.19 9.36
N PRO A 307 -20.69 24.90 8.30
CA PRO A 307 -20.59 24.48 6.90
C PRO A 307 -19.19 24.01 6.48
N TYR A 308 -18.35 23.56 7.39
CA TYR A 308 -16.97 23.18 7.07
C TYR A 308 -16.86 21.74 6.60
N ARG A 309 -15.96 21.51 5.64
CA ARG A 309 -15.55 20.19 5.20
C ARG A 309 -14.04 20.11 5.10
N ALA A 310 -13.49 18.95 5.42
CA ALA A 310 -12.08 18.68 5.20
C ALA A 310 -11.90 17.93 3.86
N LEU A 311 -10.92 18.37 3.06
CA LEU A 311 -10.48 17.69 1.86
C LEU A 311 -9.01 17.36 1.98
N ASP A 312 -8.69 16.09 2.18
CA ASP A 312 -7.31 15.63 2.16
C ASP A 312 -6.78 15.48 0.72
N TRP A 313 -5.47 15.37 0.61
CA TRP A 313 -4.76 15.23 -0.66
C TRP A 313 -5.07 13.93 -1.42
N GLN A 314 -5.41 12.83 -0.73
CA GLN A 314 -5.79 11.57 -1.38
C GLN A 314 -7.20 11.66 -1.98
N THR A 315 -8.14 12.28 -1.25
CA THR A 315 -9.51 12.48 -1.76
C THR A 315 -9.53 13.37 -2.99
N GLN A 316 -8.75 14.47 -2.99
CA GLN A 316 -8.60 15.36 -4.15
C GLN A 316 -8.03 14.64 -5.39
N ASN A 317 -7.20 13.61 -5.18
CA ASN A 317 -6.55 12.83 -6.23
C ASN A 317 -7.07 11.38 -6.28
N SER A 318 -8.30 11.16 -5.82
CA SER A 318 -8.84 9.81 -5.59
C SER A 318 -8.90 8.95 -6.85
N SER A 319 -9.12 9.54 -8.02
CA SER A 319 -9.08 8.83 -9.31
C SER A 319 -7.70 8.25 -9.61
N LEU A 320 -6.62 9.01 -9.37
CA LEU A 320 -5.24 8.56 -9.54
C LEU A 320 -4.90 7.43 -8.56
N PHE A 321 -5.18 7.63 -7.27
CA PHE A 321 -4.88 6.62 -6.24
C PHE A 321 -5.73 5.36 -6.40
N SER A 322 -6.99 5.48 -6.81
CA SER A 322 -7.85 4.33 -7.08
C SER A 322 -7.35 3.54 -8.29
N ALA A 323 -6.88 4.22 -9.35
CA ALA A 323 -6.28 3.57 -10.50
C ALA A 323 -5.02 2.79 -10.12
N LEU A 324 -4.12 3.39 -9.33
CA LEU A 324 -2.91 2.71 -8.84
C LEU A 324 -3.24 1.49 -7.95
N GLN A 325 -4.27 1.59 -7.11
CA GLN A 325 -4.71 0.46 -6.29
C GLN A 325 -5.30 -0.67 -7.14
N LEU A 326 -6.14 -0.34 -8.13
CA LEU A 326 -6.72 -1.32 -9.04
C LEU A 326 -5.62 -2.01 -9.86
N GLU A 327 -4.61 -1.27 -10.30
CA GLU A 327 -3.45 -1.80 -10.99
C GLU A 327 -2.61 -2.73 -10.11
N LYS A 328 -2.31 -2.32 -8.85
CA LYS A 328 -1.63 -3.18 -7.87
C LYS A 328 -2.39 -4.49 -7.65
N LEU A 329 -3.72 -4.45 -7.59
CA LEU A 329 -4.56 -5.64 -7.46
C LEU A 329 -4.54 -6.52 -8.72
N ALA A 330 -4.66 -5.93 -9.91
CA ALA A 330 -4.64 -6.64 -11.18
C ALA A 330 -3.30 -7.37 -11.40
N MET A 331 -2.18 -6.68 -11.18
CA MET A 331 -0.85 -7.29 -11.26
C MET A 331 -0.64 -8.36 -10.18
N GLY A 332 -1.11 -8.11 -8.94
CA GLY A 332 -1.09 -9.09 -7.87
C GLY A 332 -1.81 -10.39 -8.24
N LEU A 333 -2.97 -10.30 -8.91
CA LEU A 333 -3.72 -11.45 -9.39
C LEU A 333 -2.97 -12.23 -10.47
N VAL A 334 -2.35 -11.54 -11.43
CA VAL A 334 -1.54 -12.18 -12.48
C VAL A 334 -0.38 -12.96 -11.85
N ILE A 335 0.33 -12.37 -10.89
CA ILE A 335 1.47 -13.04 -10.27
C ILE A 335 1.02 -14.16 -9.33
N PHE A 336 -0.14 -14.02 -8.69
CA PHE A 336 -0.77 -15.13 -7.95
C PHE A 336 -0.99 -16.34 -8.87
N PHE A 337 -1.49 -16.15 -10.10
CA PHE A 337 -1.63 -17.26 -11.05
C PHE A 337 -0.28 -17.85 -11.47
N ILE A 338 0.76 -17.03 -11.64
CA ILE A 338 2.13 -17.51 -11.89
C ILE A 338 2.60 -18.41 -10.73
N MET A 339 2.33 -18.01 -9.48
CA MET A 339 2.65 -18.82 -8.30
C MET A 339 1.87 -20.14 -8.26
N VAL A 340 0.59 -20.14 -8.65
CA VAL A 340 -0.21 -21.37 -8.76
C VAL A 340 0.36 -22.32 -9.83
N VAL A 341 0.80 -21.80 -10.97
CA VAL A 341 1.48 -22.59 -12.01
C VAL A 341 2.78 -23.21 -11.46
N ALA A 342 3.57 -22.44 -10.71
CA ALA A 342 4.76 -22.96 -10.04
C ALA A 342 4.41 -24.05 -9.00
N ALA A 343 3.30 -23.88 -8.27
CA ALA A 343 2.81 -24.87 -7.32
C ALA A 343 2.45 -26.20 -7.99
N PHE A 344 1.75 -26.17 -9.13
CA PHE A 344 1.47 -27.38 -9.91
C PHE A 344 2.74 -28.07 -10.42
N ASN A 345 3.77 -27.30 -10.75
CA ASN A 345 5.06 -27.86 -11.10
C ASN A 345 5.66 -28.67 -9.92
N ILE A 346 5.56 -28.18 -8.68
CA ILE A 346 5.97 -28.92 -7.48
C ILE A 346 5.15 -30.22 -7.33
N VAL A 347 3.84 -30.16 -7.51
CA VAL A 347 2.95 -31.35 -7.46
C VAL A 347 3.43 -32.40 -8.45
N GLY A 348 3.63 -32.01 -9.72
CA GLY A 348 4.07 -32.90 -10.78
C GLY A 348 5.43 -33.52 -10.49
N THR A 349 6.41 -32.70 -10.09
CA THR A 349 7.76 -33.16 -9.76
C THR A 349 7.78 -34.13 -8.58
N LEU A 350 7.08 -33.83 -7.48
CA LEU A 350 7.05 -34.73 -6.33
C LEU A 350 6.28 -36.00 -6.62
N THR A 351 5.18 -35.94 -7.37
CA THR A 351 4.45 -37.14 -7.78
C THR A 351 5.33 -38.06 -8.62
N MET A 352 6.10 -37.50 -9.56
CA MET A 352 7.09 -38.26 -10.34
C MET A 352 8.15 -38.90 -9.44
N VAL A 353 8.66 -38.19 -8.44
CA VAL A 353 9.63 -38.75 -7.49
C VAL A 353 9.01 -39.89 -6.68
N VAL A 354 7.75 -39.77 -6.26
CA VAL A 354 7.02 -40.85 -5.56
C VAL A 354 6.94 -42.10 -6.44
N THR A 355 6.53 -41.95 -7.71
CA THR A 355 6.40 -43.07 -8.64
C THR A 355 7.75 -43.72 -8.94
N ASP A 356 8.80 -42.93 -9.18
CA ASP A 356 10.16 -43.42 -9.45
C ASP A 356 10.77 -44.15 -8.24
N LYS A 357 10.33 -43.80 -7.03
CA LYS A 357 10.83 -44.35 -5.75
C LYS A 357 9.89 -45.35 -5.09
N THR A 358 8.83 -45.79 -5.77
CA THR A 358 7.83 -46.72 -5.25
C THR A 358 8.46 -47.96 -4.58
N ARG A 359 9.39 -48.63 -5.27
CA ARG A 359 10.09 -49.82 -4.73
C ARG A 359 10.90 -49.51 -3.46
N GLU A 360 11.62 -48.39 -3.44
CA GLU A 360 12.42 -47.97 -2.27
C GLU A 360 11.51 -47.64 -1.07
N ILE A 361 10.37 -46.99 -1.31
CA ILE A 361 9.35 -46.72 -0.29
C ILE A 361 8.77 -48.04 0.25
N GLY A 362 8.47 -49.01 -0.62
CA GLY A 362 7.98 -50.34 -0.24
C GLY A 362 8.93 -51.09 0.70
N ILE A 363 10.23 -51.10 0.37
CA ILE A 363 11.27 -51.71 1.21
C ILE A 363 11.37 -51.01 2.57
N LEU A 364 11.35 -49.68 2.61
CA LEU A 364 11.38 -48.92 3.86
C LEU A 364 10.15 -49.21 4.73
N ARG A 365 8.96 -49.32 4.13
CA ARG A 365 7.74 -49.70 4.85
C ARG A 365 7.78 -51.13 5.37
N ALA A 366 8.34 -52.07 4.60
CA ALA A 366 8.53 -53.46 5.04
C ALA A 366 9.51 -53.58 6.23
N MET A 367 10.50 -52.68 6.30
CA MET A 367 11.43 -52.57 7.44
C MET A 367 10.83 -51.83 8.66
N GLY A 368 9.56 -51.42 8.61
CA GLY A 368 8.84 -50.82 9.75
C GLY A 368 8.64 -49.30 9.70
N LEU A 369 8.91 -48.63 8.57
CA LEU A 369 8.61 -47.20 8.43
C LEU A 369 7.10 -46.96 8.33
N THR A 370 6.56 -46.05 9.15
CA THR A 370 5.13 -45.73 9.17
C THR A 370 4.71 -44.88 7.96
N SER A 371 3.44 -44.99 7.54
CA SER A 371 2.87 -44.13 6.48
C SER A 371 3.03 -42.64 6.76
N ALA A 372 2.91 -42.23 8.04
CA ALA A 372 3.11 -40.84 8.45
C ALA A 372 4.58 -40.41 8.29
N ALA A 373 5.54 -41.28 8.56
CA ALA A 373 6.96 -40.97 8.34
C ALA A 373 7.28 -40.86 6.84
N VAL A 374 6.67 -41.70 5.99
CA VAL A 374 6.78 -41.55 4.53
C VAL A 374 6.21 -40.21 4.07
N ALA A 375 5.00 -39.84 4.52
CA ALA A 375 4.40 -38.54 4.20
C ALA A 375 5.31 -37.37 4.60
N ARG A 376 5.90 -37.42 5.80
CA ARG A 376 6.83 -36.39 6.29
C ARG A 376 8.07 -36.24 5.43
N VAL A 377 8.63 -37.32 4.89
CA VAL A 377 9.78 -37.24 3.98
C VAL A 377 9.44 -36.37 2.76
N PHE A 378 8.28 -36.59 2.14
CA PHE A 378 7.84 -35.82 0.97
C PHE A 378 7.40 -34.39 1.32
N LEU A 379 6.77 -34.18 2.48
CA LEU A 379 6.49 -32.83 3.00
C LEU A 379 7.78 -32.04 3.22
N VAL A 380 8.80 -32.65 3.83
CA VAL A 380 10.11 -32.02 4.04
C VAL A 380 10.78 -31.72 2.70
N GLN A 381 10.71 -32.64 1.73
CA GLN A 381 11.27 -32.41 0.40
C GLN A 381 10.60 -31.22 -0.31
N GLY A 382 9.27 -31.16 -0.23
CA GLY A 382 8.47 -30.03 -0.69
C GLY A 382 8.79 -28.71 -0.01
N ALA A 383 8.89 -28.73 1.31
CA ALA A 383 9.28 -27.57 2.10
C ALA A 383 10.70 -27.10 1.74
N VAL A 384 11.64 -28.00 1.47
CA VAL A 384 12.99 -27.63 0.99
C VAL A 384 12.92 -26.92 -0.36
N ILE A 385 12.14 -27.43 -1.32
CA ILE A 385 11.96 -26.77 -2.62
C ILE A 385 11.34 -25.38 -2.43
N GLY A 386 10.30 -25.26 -1.61
CA GLY A 386 9.64 -23.98 -1.30
C GLY A 386 10.57 -22.99 -0.61
N VAL A 387 11.31 -23.42 0.40
CA VAL A 387 12.25 -22.58 1.16
C VAL A 387 13.43 -22.15 0.29
N VAL A 388 14.08 -23.07 -0.43
CA VAL A 388 15.21 -22.73 -1.29
C VAL A 388 14.75 -21.82 -2.43
N GLY A 389 13.63 -22.14 -3.09
CA GLY A 389 13.07 -21.31 -4.14
C GLY A 389 12.72 -19.91 -3.65
N THR A 390 12.06 -19.81 -2.48
CA THR A 390 11.71 -18.52 -1.87
C THR A 390 12.94 -17.73 -1.45
N LEU A 391 13.96 -18.36 -0.86
CA LEU A 391 15.20 -17.68 -0.48
C LEU A 391 15.97 -17.16 -1.70
N VAL A 392 16.09 -17.98 -2.75
CA VAL A 392 16.72 -17.57 -4.00
C VAL A 392 15.92 -16.44 -4.64
N GLY A 393 14.60 -16.57 -4.71
CA GLY A 393 13.73 -15.54 -5.24
C GLY A 393 13.72 -14.25 -4.42
N LEU A 394 13.85 -14.33 -3.10
CA LEU A 394 13.98 -13.18 -2.22
C LEU A 394 15.29 -12.43 -2.47
N ILE A 395 16.42 -13.15 -2.52
CA ILE A 395 17.72 -12.56 -2.81
C ILE A 395 17.72 -11.93 -4.20
N LEU A 396 17.24 -12.64 -5.22
CA LEU A 396 17.16 -12.12 -6.58
C LEU A 396 16.20 -10.92 -6.66
N GLY A 397 15.02 -10.99 -6.05
CA GLY A 397 14.03 -9.93 -6.04
C GLY A 397 14.56 -8.64 -5.41
N LEU A 398 15.18 -8.75 -4.24
CA LEU A 398 15.81 -7.61 -3.57
C LEU A 398 17.01 -7.06 -4.35
N THR A 399 17.82 -7.94 -4.95
CA THR A 399 18.96 -7.53 -5.78
C THR A 399 18.48 -6.77 -7.03
N VAL A 400 17.48 -7.31 -7.72
CA VAL A 400 16.89 -6.66 -8.91
C VAL A 400 16.26 -5.34 -8.52
N ALA A 401 15.47 -5.29 -7.44
CA ALA A 401 14.87 -4.05 -6.93
C ALA A 401 15.93 -2.97 -6.65
N TYR A 402 16.99 -3.33 -5.92
CA TYR A 402 18.09 -2.42 -5.62
C TYR A 402 18.83 -1.94 -6.87
N VAL A 403 19.09 -2.84 -7.83
CA VAL A 403 19.74 -2.46 -9.08
C VAL A 403 18.85 -1.52 -9.88
N VAL A 404 17.57 -1.82 -10.05
CA VAL A 404 16.62 -0.97 -10.79
C VAL A 404 16.56 0.43 -10.19
N ASP A 405 16.48 0.54 -8.86
CA ASP A 405 16.46 1.80 -8.13
C ASP A 405 17.76 2.60 -8.28
N SER A 406 18.91 1.97 -7.98
CA SER A 406 20.21 2.65 -7.93
C SER A 406 20.81 3.02 -9.29
N SER A 407 20.55 2.22 -10.32
CA SER A 407 21.21 2.37 -11.62
C SER A 407 20.42 3.19 -12.63
N GLY A 408 19.15 3.51 -12.32
CA GLY A 408 18.27 4.26 -13.21
C GLY A 408 18.18 3.66 -14.61
N TRP A 409 18.37 2.33 -14.74
CA TRP A 409 18.46 1.62 -16.03
C TRP A 409 17.22 1.81 -16.89
N VAL A 410 16.06 1.95 -16.25
CA VAL A 410 14.81 2.31 -16.93
C VAL A 410 14.62 3.82 -16.82
N ARG A 411 15.30 4.56 -17.71
CA ARG A 411 15.06 5.99 -17.87
C ARG A 411 13.74 6.17 -18.60
N ILE A 412 12.81 6.86 -17.95
CA ILE A 412 11.54 7.21 -18.55
C ILE A 412 11.64 8.67 -19.00
N ASN A 413 11.03 9.02 -20.13
CA ASN A 413 11.00 10.42 -20.55
C ASN A 413 10.21 11.23 -19.51
N PRO A 414 10.84 12.18 -18.80
CA PRO A 414 10.19 12.95 -17.74
C PRO A 414 9.03 13.81 -18.29
N ALA A 415 9.03 14.08 -19.60
CA ALA A 415 7.96 14.83 -20.26
C ALA A 415 6.64 14.06 -20.36
N VAL A 416 6.66 12.72 -20.27
CA VAL A 416 5.47 11.86 -20.48
C VAL A 416 4.97 11.24 -19.18
N TYR A 417 5.86 10.73 -18.34
CA TYR A 417 5.48 9.97 -17.13
C TYR A 417 5.86 10.65 -15.83
N PHE A 418 6.37 11.89 -15.89
CA PHE A 418 6.65 12.71 -14.71
C PHE A 418 7.65 12.08 -13.73
N ILE A 419 8.46 11.14 -14.19
CA ILE A 419 9.39 10.33 -13.40
C ILE A 419 10.67 10.14 -14.21
N ASP A 420 11.83 10.41 -13.60
CA ASP A 420 13.13 10.37 -14.28
C ASP A 420 13.75 8.97 -14.33
N HIS A 421 13.37 8.12 -13.39
CA HIS A 421 13.80 6.73 -13.23
C HIS A 421 12.70 5.95 -12.51
N LEU A 422 12.54 4.66 -12.80
CA LEU A 422 11.52 3.84 -12.14
C LEU A 422 11.80 3.71 -10.63
N PRO A 423 11.01 4.35 -9.73
CA PRO A 423 11.27 4.31 -8.30
C PRO A 423 10.88 2.95 -7.73
N VAL A 424 11.70 2.39 -6.85
CA VAL A 424 11.41 1.10 -6.21
C VAL A 424 11.50 1.24 -4.70
N HIS A 425 10.35 1.14 -4.02
CA HIS A 425 10.29 1.20 -2.57
C HIS A 425 9.85 -0.14 -1.98
N ILE A 426 10.78 -0.85 -1.34
CA ILE A 426 10.50 -2.15 -0.74
C ILE A 426 9.91 -1.98 0.66
N GLU A 427 8.65 -2.38 0.81
CA GLU A 427 8.00 -2.48 2.11
C GLU A 427 8.21 -3.88 2.70
N TRP A 428 8.77 -3.95 3.91
CA TRP A 428 9.03 -5.22 4.59
C TRP A 428 7.78 -6.03 4.88
N GLN A 429 6.63 -5.36 5.02
CA GLN A 429 5.33 -6.01 5.19
C GLN A 429 4.94 -6.79 3.92
N ASP A 430 5.09 -6.18 2.75
CA ASP A 430 4.84 -6.83 1.46
C ASP A 430 5.79 -8.02 1.26
N VAL A 431 7.08 -7.86 1.58
CA VAL A 431 8.07 -8.96 1.53
C VAL A 431 7.67 -10.12 2.44
N ALA A 432 7.25 -9.83 3.68
CA ALA A 432 6.81 -10.86 4.62
C ALA A 432 5.57 -11.60 4.10
N VAL A 433 4.59 -10.88 3.54
CA VAL A 433 3.39 -11.49 2.94
C VAL A 433 3.78 -12.38 1.77
N VAL A 434 4.70 -11.95 0.89
CA VAL A 434 5.19 -12.76 -0.24
C VAL A 434 5.87 -14.04 0.23
N VAL A 435 6.78 -13.95 1.21
CA VAL A 435 7.48 -15.12 1.76
C VAL A 435 6.51 -16.09 2.43
N LEU A 436 5.56 -15.60 3.22
CA LEU A 436 4.60 -16.46 3.91
C LEU A 436 3.63 -17.14 2.93
N THR A 437 3.13 -16.39 1.95
CA THR A 437 2.22 -16.94 0.93
C THR A 437 2.91 -17.92 0.01
N SER A 438 4.15 -17.66 -0.43
CA SER A 438 4.91 -18.59 -1.26
C SER A 438 5.19 -19.91 -0.55
N LEU A 439 5.57 -19.86 0.73
CA LEU A 439 5.78 -21.04 1.56
C LEU A 439 4.48 -21.80 1.80
N ALA A 440 3.38 -21.08 2.08
CA ALA A 440 2.07 -21.70 2.25
C ALA A 440 1.61 -22.45 0.99
N ILE A 441 1.77 -21.82 -0.19
CA ILE A 441 1.46 -22.43 -1.48
C ILE A 441 2.34 -23.66 -1.74
N ALA A 442 3.65 -23.56 -1.48
CA ALA A 442 4.57 -24.69 -1.65
C ALA A 442 4.20 -25.86 -0.73
N ILE A 443 3.90 -25.60 0.55
CA ILE A 443 3.46 -26.65 1.48
C ILE A 443 2.12 -27.25 1.03
N ALA A 444 1.16 -26.42 0.63
CA ALA A 444 -0.15 -26.88 0.16
C ALA A 444 -0.03 -27.79 -1.06
N ALA A 445 0.82 -27.44 -2.03
CA ALA A 445 1.12 -28.26 -3.20
C ALA A 445 1.65 -29.66 -2.82
N THR A 446 2.39 -29.75 -1.72
CA THR A 446 3.07 -30.99 -1.31
C THR A 446 2.16 -31.94 -0.53
N LEU A 447 0.96 -31.49 -0.12
CA LEU A 447 -0.02 -32.31 0.59
C LEU A 447 -0.54 -33.47 -0.27
N TYR A 448 -0.75 -33.26 -1.57
CA TYR A 448 -1.24 -34.31 -2.46
C TYR A 448 -0.20 -35.42 -2.68
N PRO A 449 1.04 -35.14 -3.13
CA PRO A 449 2.06 -36.18 -3.32
C PRO A 449 2.43 -36.92 -2.03
N SER A 450 2.49 -36.22 -0.89
CA SER A 450 2.80 -36.85 0.40
C SER A 450 1.73 -37.83 0.86
N ARG A 451 0.45 -37.54 0.61
CA ARG A 451 -0.66 -38.47 0.85
C ARG A 451 -0.60 -39.67 -0.08
N SER A 452 -0.32 -39.44 -1.36
CA SER A 452 -0.14 -40.51 -2.35
C SER A 452 0.97 -41.49 -1.94
N ALA A 453 2.13 -40.98 -1.54
CA ALA A 453 3.25 -41.80 -1.08
C ALA A 453 2.93 -42.63 0.19
N ALA A 454 2.16 -42.04 1.11
CA ALA A 454 1.78 -42.69 2.37
C ALA A 454 0.77 -43.84 2.19
N ALA A 455 0.03 -43.83 1.08
CA ALA A 455 -0.97 -44.85 0.74
C ALA A 455 -0.35 -46.14 0.16
N LEU A 456 0.88 -46.11 -0.37
CA LEU A 456 1.53 -47.24 -1.04
C LEU A 456 1.76 -48.44 -0.12
N THR A 457 1.11 -49.59 -0.36
CA THR A 457 1.33 -50.78 0.47
C THR A 457 2.64 -51.49 0.10
N PRO A 458 3.33 -52.15 1.06
CA PRO A 458 4.60 -52.84 0.80
C PRO A 458 4.48 -53.92 -0.29
N VAL A 459 3.35 -54.63 -0.32
CA VAL A 459 3.08 -55.72 -1.27
C VAL A 459 2.91 -55.18 -2.69
N GLU A 460 2.12 -54.12 -2.87
CA GLU A 460 1.94 -53.47 -4.18
C GLU A 460 3.23 -52.83 -4.67
N ALA A 461 3.99 -52.19 -3.77
CA ALA A 461 5.23 -51.51 -4.12
C ALA A 461 6.38 -52.45 -4.56
N ILE A 462 6.37 -53.71 -4.11
CA ILE A 462 7.35 -54.73 -4.49
C ILE A 462 6.88 -55.57 -5.69
N ARG A 463 5.56 -55.70 -5.88
CA ARG A 463 4.94 -56.47 -6.97
C ARG A 463 4.96 -55.75 -8.32
N HIS A 464 5.19 -54.44 -8.35
CA HIS A 464 5.37 -53.67 -9.58
C HIS A 464 6.68 -54.06 -10.30
N GLU A 465 6.59 -55.09 -11.15
CA GLU A 465 7.28 -55.20 -12.44
C GLU A 465 6.24 -55.18 -13.57
#